data_AF-A0A7J3A095-F1
#
_entry.id   AF-A0A7J3A095-F1
#
_cell.length_a   1.000
_cell.length_b   1.000
_cell.length_c   1.000
_cell.angle_alpha   90.00
_cell.angle_beta   90.00
_cell.angle_gamma   90.00
#
_symmetry.space_group_name_H-M   'P 1'
#
loop_
_entity.id
_entity.type
_entity.pdbx_description
1 polymer ?
#
loop_
_entity_poly.entity_id
_entity_poly.type
_entity_poly.pdbx_seq_one_letter_code
_entity_poly.pdbx_strand_id
1 'polypeptide(L)'
;MAFDPREHLIKIPRWDEKLKKVVYQDYLEAKWRLVWFKEECPDWTIETYVTLYPENGLPQASLAKAIIRDPSGEAKAIEWGYSEKYIEEIDRKTQEKKVTVNPKFVEKSVTTAIARALALLGYGTQYA
;
A
#
# COMPACT_ATOMS: atom_id res chain seq x y z
N MET A 1 -9.50 19.11 16.93
CA MET A 1 -8.27 18.46 17.41
C MET A 1 -7.49 18.06 16.18
N ALA A 2 -6.17 18.24 16.19
CA ALA A 2 -5.33 17.76 15.09
C ALA A 2 -5.32 16.22 15.10
N PHE A 3 -5.34 15.59 13.93
CA PHE A 3 -5.21 14.14 13.77
C PHE A 3 -3.89 13.64 14.37
N ASP A 4 -3.97 12.65 15.26
CA ASP A 4 -2.79 11.99 15.83
C ASP A 4 -2.65 10.57 15.23
N PRO A 5 -1.67 10.32 14.34
CA PRO A 5 -1.50 9.02 13.70
C PRO A 5 -1.16 7.90 14.70
N ARG A 6 -0.64 8.21 15.88
CA ARG A 6 -0.26 7.22 16.92
C ARG A 6 -1.46 6.50 17.49
N GLU A 7 -2.59 7.20 17.58
CA GLU A 7 -3.84 6.63 18.09
C GLU A 7 -4.43 5.56 17.17
N HIS A 8 -3.92 5.45 15.94
CA HIS A 8 -4.45 4.57 14.89
C HIS A 8 -3.44 3.51 14.45
N LEU A 9 -2.31 3.41 15.15
CA LEU A 9 -1.32 2.35 14.93
C LEU A 9 -1.90 1.00 15.35
N ILE A 10 -1.77 0.02 14.45
CA ILE A 10 -2.04 -1.38 14.75
C ILE A 10 -0.73 -2.16 14.78
N LYS A 11 -0.73 -3.29 15.49
CA LYS A 11 0.39 -4.24 15.48
C LYS A 11 0.12 -5.35 14.47
N ILE A 12 0.99 -5.48 13.47
CA ILE A 12 0.90 -6.60 12.51
C ILE A 12 1.98 -7.65 12.80
N PRO A 13 1.64 -8.96 12.71
CA PRO A 13 2.59 -10.02 12.93
C PRO A 13 3.56 -10.12 11.74
N ARG A 14 4.85 -10.30 12.04
CA ARG A 14 5.91 -10.56 11.08
C ARG A 14 6.78 -11.70 11.58
N TRP A 15 7.08 -12.67 10.72
CA TRP A 15 8.06 -13.69 11.04
C TRP A 15 9.48 -13.10 11.04
N ASP A 16 10.18 -13.20 12.17
CA ASP A 16 11.59 -12.86 12.27
C ASP A 16 12.44 -14.10 12.05
N GLU A 17 13.19 -14.13 10.95
CA GLU A 17 13.99 -15.29 10.55
C GLU A 17 15.18 -15.55 11.49
N LYS A 18 15.72 -14.50 12.11
CA LYS A 18 16.87 -14.60 13.03
C LYS A 18 16.42 -15.13 14.38
N LEU A 19 15.28 -14.65 14.87
CA LEU A 19 14.73 -15.04 16.17
C LEU A 19 13.84 -16.29 16.10
N LYS A 20 13.54 -16.79 14.89
CA LYS A 20 12.67 -17.94 14.63
C LYS A 20 11.32 -17.84 15.35
N LYS A 21 10.76 -16.63 15.41
CA LYS A 21 9.48 -16.33 16.07
C LYS A 21 8.72 -15.23 15.36
N VAL A 22 7.42 -15.13 15.65
CA VAL A 22 6.61 -13.98 15.24
C VAL A 22 6.95 -12.79 16.15
N VAL A 23 7.28 -11.66 15.53
CA VAL A 23 7.41 -10.35 16.16
C VAL A 23 6.27 -9.45 15.69
N TYR A 24 5.94 -8.43 16.46
CA TYR A 24 4.91 -7.47 16.11
C TYR A 24 5.56 -6.13 15.76
N GLN A 25 5.14 -5.56 14.63
CA GLN A 25 5.60 -4.23 14.20
C GLN A 25 4.41 -3.28 14.09
N ASP A 26 4.66 -2.01 14.38
CA ASP A 26 3.68 -0.96 14.16
C ASP A 26 3.34 -0.84 12.68
N TYR A 27 2.08 -0.51 12.41
CA TYR A 27 1.57 -0.30 11.08
C TYR A 27 0.43 0.71 11.11
N LEU A 28 0.59 1.78 10.33
CA LEU A 28 -0.48 2.72 10.03
C LEU A 28 -1.10 2.34 8.68
N GLU A 29 -2.37 1.94 8.70
CA GLU A 29 -3.12 1.59 7.49
C GLU A 29 -3.25 2.78 6.53
N ALA A 30 -3.32 2.50 5.22
CA ALA A 30 -3.43 3.52 4.17
C ALA A 30 -4.60 4.49 4.38
N LYS A 31 -5.73 4.02 4.91
CA LYS A 31 -6.91 4.85 5.21
C LYS A 31 -6.58 5.96 6.22
N TRP A 32 -5.77 5.67 7.23
CA TRP A 32 -5.41 6.63 8.27
C TRP A 32 -4.36 7.62 7.78
N ARG A 33 -3.44 7.17 6.92
CA ARG A 33 -2.51 8.07 6.21
C ARG A 33 -3.25 9.07 5.34
N LEU A 34 -4.34 8.65 4.69
CA LEU A 34 -5.19 9.54 3.90
C LEU A 34 -5.93 10.56 4.75
N VAL A 35 -6.46 10.18 5.91
CA VAL A 35 -7.10 11.13 6.84
C VAL A 35 -6.07 12.15 7.33
N TRP A 36 -4.90 11.68 7.79
CA TRP A 36 -3.81 12.55 8.22
C TRP A 36 -3.41 13.55 7.13
N PHE A 37 -3.14 13.07 5.92
CA PHE A 37 -2.77 13.91 4.79
C PHE A 37 -3.85 14.93 4.43
N LYS A 38 -5.12 14.51 4.37
CA LYS A 38 -6.22 15.43 4.02
C LYS A 38 -6.47 16.49 5.08
N GLU A 39 -6.13 16.23 6.33
CA GLU A 39 -6.27 17.21 7.40
C GLU A 39 -5.20 18.31 7.30
N GLU A 40 -3.96 17.94 7.01
CA GLU A 40 -2.85 18.91 6.88
C GLU A 40 -2.79 19.58 5.50
N CYS A 41 -3.18 18.85 4.45
CA CYS A 41 -3.09 19.26 3.05
C CYS A 41 -4.46 19.12 2.35
N PRO A 42 -5.50 19.87 2.78
CA PRO A 42 -6.87 19.67 2.30
C PRO A 42 -7.07 19.97 0.81
N ASP A 43 -6.28 20.89 0.25
CA ASP A 43 -6.38 21.34 -1.14
C ASP A 43 -5.45 20.57 -2.09
N TRP A 44 -4.70 19.61 -1.58
CA TRP A 44 -3.81 18.78 -2.39
C TRP A 44 -4.59 17.65 -3.06
N THR A 45 -4.09 17.19 -4.20
CA THR A 45 -4.76 16.16 -5.01
C THR A 45 -3.94 14.88 -5.08
N ILE A 46 -4.65 13.75 -5.18
CA ILE A 46 -4.05 12.44 -5.44
C ILE A 46 -4.67 11.90 -6.73
N GLU A 47 -3.86 11.81 -7.78
CA GLU A 47 -4.24 11.21 -9.06
C GLU A 47 -3.74 9.77 -9.11
N THR A 48 -4.54 8.87 -9.68
CA THR A 48 -4.12 7.48 -9.88
C THR A 48 -4.35 7.03 -11.31
N TYR A 49 -3.40 6.28 -11.83
CA TYR A 49 -3.42 5.74 -13.19
C TYR A 49 -3.15 4.24 -13.10
N VAL A 50 -4.02 3.43 -13.72
CA VAL A 50 -3.94 1.97 -13.66
C VAL A 50 -3.59 1.41 -15.04
N THR A 51 -2.57 0.56 -15.09
CA THR A 51 -2.24 -0.27 -16.25
C THR A 51 -2.54 -1.72 -15.91
N LEU A 52 -3.40 -2.37 -16.70
CA LEU A 52 -3.73 -3.78 -16.56
C LEU A 52 -2.86 -4.60 -17.53
N TYR A 53 -2.39 -5.75 -17.06
CA TYR A 53 -1.63 -6.72 -17.84
C TYR A 53 -2.51 -7.95 -18.04
N PRO A 54 -3.15 -8.10 -19.22
CA PRO A 54 -4.02 -9.22 -19.49
C PRO A 54 -3.26 -10.43 -20.04
N GLU A 55 -3.80 -11.61 -19.78
CA GLU A 55 -3.44 -12.88 -20.42
C GLU A 55 -4.74 -13.55 -20.85
N ASN A 56 -4.80 -14.04 -22.10
CA ASN A 56 -6.01 -14.63 -22.69
C ASN A 56 -7.25 -13.72 -22.58
N GLY A 57 -7.04 -12.40 -22.75
CA GLY A 57 -8.11 -11.40 -22.69
C GLY A 57 -8.60 -11.04 -21.29
N LEU A 58 -8.03 -11.62 -20.23
CA LEU A 58 -8.41 -11.35 -18.84
C LEU A 58 -7.27 -10.69 -18.08
N PRO A 59 -7.52 -9.63 -17.29
CA PRO A 59 -6.52 -9.01 -16.43
C PRO A 59 -5.90 -9.99 -15.42
N GLN A 60 -4.57 -10.09 -15.40
CA GLN A 60 -3.79 -10.95 -14.50
C GLN A 60 -2.95 -10.18 -13.50
N ALA A 61 -2.49 -8.98 -13.88
CA ALA A 61 -1.74 -8.11 -12.99
C ALA A 61 -2.12 -6.64 -13.23
N SER A 62 -1.82 -5.81 -12.23
CA SER A 62 -2.10 -4.39 -12.25
C SER A 62 -0.89 -3.61 -11.73
N LEU A 63 -0.50 -2.59 -12.47
CA LEU A 63 0.44 -1.55 -12.03
C LEU A 63 -0.33 -0.24 -11.91
N ALA A 64 -0.43 0.27 -10.69
CA ALA A 64 -0.97 1.59 -10.42
C ALA A 64 0.17 2.59 -10.20
N LYS A 65 0.02 3.79 -10.73
CA LYS A 65 0.85 4.97 -10.43
C LYS A 65 0.00 5.95 -9.63
N ALA A 66 0.49 6.42 -8.50
CA ALA A 66 -0.11 7.52 -7.74
C ALA A 66 0.77 8.77 -7.90
N ILE A 67 0.14 9.92 -8.15
CA ILE A 67 0.79 11.23 -8.18
C ILE A 67 0.09 12.10 -7.16
N ILE A 68 0.85 12.65 -6.21
CA ILE A 68 0.35 13.64 -5.26
C ILE A 68 0.82 15.02 -5.72
N ARG A 69 -0.12 15.95 -5.88
CA ARG A 69 0.16 17.33 -6.31
C ARG A 69 -0.29 18.33 -5.26
N ASP A 70 0.50 19.39 -5.13
CA ASP A 70 0.09 20.56 -4.36
C ASP A 70 -0.95 21.41 -5.13
N PRO A 71 -1.51 22.47 -4.53
CA PRO A 71 -2.51 23.31 -5.18
C PRO A 71 -1.99 24.09 -6.40
N SER A 72 -0.67 24.21 -6.57
CA SER A 72 -0.07 24.80 -7.77
C SER A 72 -0.04 23.82 -8.94
N GLY A 73 -0.30 22.53 -8.69
CA GLY A 73 -0.24 21.44 -9.66
C GLY A 73 1.13 20.76 -9.73
N GLU A 74 2.11 21.19 -8.94
CA GLU A 74 3.44 20.57 -8.90
C GLU A 74 3.36 19.19 -8.25
N ALA A 75 3.97 18.17 -8.89
CA ALA A 75 4.02 16.83 -8.34
C ALA A 75 5.03 16.77 -7.19
N LYS A 76 4.59 16.42 -5.99
CA LYS A 76 5.42 16.31 -4.79
C LYS A 76 5.82 14.88 -4.46
N ALA A 77 5.01 13.91 -4.87
CA ALA A 77 5.36 12.50 -4.80
C ALA A 77 4.78 11.73 -5.99
N ILE A 78 5.55 10.78 -6.52
CA ILE A 78 5.13 9.85 -7.56
C ILE A 78 5.61 8.47 -7.15
N GLU A 79 4.68 7.53 -7.01
CA GLU A 79 4.99 6.16 -6.60
C GLU A 79 4.13 5.14 -7.33
N TRP A 80 4.60 3.89 -7.29
CA TRP A 80 3.94 2.78 -7.96
C TRP A 80 3.53 1.68 -6.98
N GLY A 81 2.44 1.01 -7.30
CA GLY A 81 1.95 -0.17 -6.62
C GLY A 81 1.65 -1.26 -7.63
N TYR A 82 2.07 -2.48 -7.32
CA TYR A 82 1.91 -3.64 -8.18
C TYR A 82 1.15 -4.73 -7.43
N SER A 83 0.30 -5.47 -8.15
CA SER A 83 -0.32 -6.68 -7.61
C SER A 83 -0.72 -7.63 -8.74
N GLU A 84 -0.66 -8.91 -8.43
CA GLU A 84 -1.13 -10.01 -9.28
C GLU A 84 -2.45 -10.57 -8.77
N LYS A 85 -3.24 -11.10 -9.70
CA LYS A 85 -4.50 -11.80 -9.46
C LYS A 85 -4.26 -13.19 -8.90
N TYR A 86 -3.23 -13.88 -9.37
CA TYR A 86 -2.84 -15.19 -8.86
C TYR A 86 -1.58 -15.02 -8.01
N ILE A 87 -1.64 -15.45 -6.75
CA ILE A 87 -0.55 -15.33 -5.79
C ILE A 87 -0.06 -16.74 -5.46
N GLU A 88 1.19 -17.02 -5.79
CA GLU A 88 1.86 -18.25 -5.37
C GLU A 88 2.44 -18.07 -3.97
N GLU A 89 1.95 -18.87 -3.02
CA GLU A 89 2.49 -18.98 -1.68
C GLU A 89 3.14 -20.35 -1.52
N ILE A 90 4.32 -20.40 -0.88
CA ILE A 90 4.99 -21.65 -0.53
C ILE A 90 4.79 -21.87 0.96
N ASP A 91 4.14 -22.98 1.33
CA ASP A 91 4.08 -23.39 2.72
C ASP A 91 5.50 -23.72 3.19
N ARG A 92 5.98 -23.02 4.21
CA ARG A 92 7.37 -23.16 4.66
C ARG A 92 7.64 -24.51 5.33
N LYS A 93 6.62 -25.15 5.90
CA LYS A 93 6.75 -26.44 6.59
C LYS A 93 6.67 -27.60 5.60
N THR A 94 5.70 -27.57 4.69
CA THR A 94 5.47 -28.68 3.75
C THR A 94 6.21 -28.50 2.42
N GLN A 95 6.72 -27.29 2.14
CA GLN A 95 7.28 -26.89 0.84
C GLN A 95 6.28 -26.97 -0.32
N GLU A 96 4.99 -27.11 -0.03
CA GLU A 96 3.94 -27.19 -1.03
C GLU A 96 3.61 -25.81 -1.59
N LYS A 97 3.37 -25.75 -2.90
CA LYS A 97 2.88 -24.55 -3.57
C LYS A 97 1.37 -24.47 -3.44
N LYS A 98 0.87 -23.33 -2.97
CA LYS A 98 -0.54 -22.98 -2.95
C LYS A 98 -0.75 -21.75 -3.81
N VAL A 99 -1.59 -21.88 -4.84
CA VAL A 99 -2.04 -20.74 -5.63
C VAL A 99 -3.32 -20.20 -5.01
N THR A 100 -3.35 -18.91 -4.70
CA THR A 100 -4.56 -18.21 -4.25
C THR A 100 -4.96 -17.15 -5.27
N VAL A 101 -6.27 -16.91 -5.39
CA VAL A 101 -6.81 -15.88 -6.28
C VAL A 101 -7.18 -14.65 -5.45
N ASN A 102 -6.58 -13.51 -5.78
CA ASN A 102 -6.93 -12.21 -5.26
C ASN A 102 -7.81 -11.45 -6.26
N PRO A 103 -9.15 -11.44 -6.10
CA PRO A 103 -10.03 -10.71 -7.00
C PRO A 103 -9.84 -9.18 -6.89
N LYS A 104 -9.21 -8.69 -5.81
CA LYS A 104 -9.00 -7.27 -5.51
C LYS A 104 -7.57 -6.79 -5.85
N PHE A 105 -6.91 -7.43 -6.81
CA PHE A 105 -5.52 -7.12 -7.13
C PHE A 105 -5.36 -5.70 -7.70
N VAL A 106 -6.36 -5.20 -8.43
CA VAL A 106 -6.34 -3.82 -8.94
C VAL A 106 -6.38 -2.82 -7.78
N GLU A 107 -7.33 -2.96 -6.86
CA GLU A 107 -7.48 -2.10 -5.69
C GLU A 107 -6.25 -2.18 -4.78
N LYS A 108 -5.67 -3.38 -4.63
CA LYS A 108 -4.41 -3.57 -3.90
C LYS A 108 -3.27 -2.77 -4.54
N SER A 109 -3.14 -2.81 -5.86
CA SER A 109 -2.10 -2.03 -6.58
C SER A 109 -2.29 -0.52 -6.35
N VAL A 110 -3.52 -0.01 -6.45
CA VAL A 110 -3.84 1.42 -6.22
C VAL A 110 -3.56 1.83 -4.78
N THR A 111 -4.05 1.06 -3.82
CA THR A 111 -3.85 1.33 -2.39
C THR A 111 -2.35 1.32 -2.03
N THR A 112 -1.59 0.41 -2.63
CA THR A 112 -0.14 0.32 -2.45
C THR A 112 0.57 1.56 -3.01
N ALA A 113 0.20 2.01 -4.23
CA ALA A 113 0.77 3.21 -4.84
C ALA A 113 0.52 4.45 -3.98
N ILE A 114 -0.73 4.65 -3.54
CA ILE A 114 -1.13 5.78 -2.67
C ILE A 114 -0.36 5.72 -1.34
N ALA A 115 -0.33 4.57 -0.68
CA ALA A 115 0.33 4.43 0.62
C ALA A 115 1.84 4.72 0.57
N ARG A 116 2.50 4.37 -0.55
CA ARG A 116 3.91 4.67 -0.81
C ARG A 116 4.13 6.15 -1.10
N ALA A 117 3.30 6.76 -1.96
CA ALA A 117 3.39 8.19 -2.26
C ALA A 117 3.21 9.04 -0.99
N LEU A 118 2.23 8.69 -0.15
CA LEU A 118 1.99 9.32 1.15
C LEU A 118 3.18 9.13 2.10
N ALA A 119 3.78 7.94 2.13
CA ALA A 119 4.96 7.71 2.95
C ALA A 119 6.17 8.56 2.51
N LEU A 120 6.35 8.84 1.22
CA LEU A 120 7.41 9.77 0.77
C LEU A 120 7.20 11.20 1.30
N LEU A 121 5.96 11.61 1.51
CA LEU A 121 5.61 12.94 2.02
C LEU A 121 5.56 13.03 3.55
N GLY A 122 5.93 11.96 4.28
CA GLY A 122 5.89 11.96 5.75
C GLY A 122 4.63 11.32 6.35
N TYR A 123 3.67 10.88 5.55
CA TYR A 123 2.42 10.26 6.01
C TYR A 123 2.54 8.73 6.05
N GLY A 124 3.61 8.21 6.65
CA GLY A 124 3.95 6.80 6.72
C GLY A 124 4.02 6.28 8.15
N THR A 125 3.97 4.96 8.35
CA THR A 125 4.11 4.34 9.68
C THR A 125 5.34 4.82 10.43
N GLN A 126 6.46 5.07 9.73
CA GLN A 126 7.72 5.49 10.31
C GLN A 126 7.73 6.92 10.88
N TYR A 127 6.67 7.70 10.62
CA TYR A 127 6.51 9.08 11.08
C TYR A 127 5.33 9.25 12.03
N ALA A 128 4.58 8.16 12.27
CA ALA A 128 3.54 8.12 13.28
C ALA A 128 4.18 8.12 14.67
#